data_AF-A0A9E1DZY8-F1
#
_entry.id   AF-A0A9E1DZY8-F1
#
_cell.length_a   1.000
_cell.length_b   1.000
_cell.length_c   1.000
_cell.angle_alpha   90.00
_cell.angle_beta   90.00
_cell.angle_gamma   90.00
#
_symmetry.space_group_name_H-M   'P 1'
#
loop_
_entity.id
_entity.type
_entity.pdbx_description
1 polymer ?
#
loop_
_entity_poly.entity_id
_entity_poly.type
_entity_poly.pdbx_seq_one_letter_code
_entity_poly.pdbx_strand_id
1 'polypeptide(L)'
;MNDNTNASSNGNRNEFIDRMKERLDDLDEKIEELKQKGDKLEGEAKKEYENRLHDLREKRREAKRKLDDVQSASEEKWQQFKDEAEHAWNALGNSFNYFKSHFK
;
A
#
# COMPACT_ATOMS: atom_id res chain seq x y z
N MET A 1 16.14 -31.41 -24.40
CA MET A 1 15.23 -31.63 -23.24
C MET A 1 15.37 -30.43 -22.32
N ASN A 2 14.24 -29.79 -22.06
CA ASN A 2 13.95 -28.78 -21.04
C ASN A 2 14.85 -27.54 -20.97
N ASP A 3 14.51 -26.52 -21.77
CA ASP A 3 14.90 -25.15 -21.48
C ASP A 3 13.66 -24.25 -21.41
N ASN A 4 13.56 -23.54 -20.29
CA ASN A 4 12.98 -22.21 -20.15
C ASN A 4 11.44 -22.04 -20.12
N THR A 5 10.82 -22.37 -18.99
CA THR A 5 9.50 -21.81 -18.59
C THR A 5 9.52 -21.01 -17.28
N ASN A 6 10.68 -20.88 -16.61
CA ASN A 6 10.78 -20.18 -15.31
C ASN A 6 11.06 -18.66 -15.39
N ALA A 7 11.33 -18.11 -16.58
CA ALA A 7 11.60 -16.67 -16.75
C ALA A 7 10.32 -15.81 -16.75
N SER A 8 9.19 -16.34 -17.20
CA SER A 8 7.93 -15.57 -17.34
C SER A 8 7.18 -15.36 -16.02
N SER A 9 7.30 -16.25 -15.02
CA SER A 9 6.64 -16.02 -13.71
C SER A 9 7.40 -15.01 -12.85
N ASN A 10 8.74 -15.10 -12.83
CA ASN A 10 9.59 -14.22 -12.05
C ASN A 10 9.61 -12.77 -12.57
N GLY A 11 9.55 -12.56 -13.89
CA GLY A 11 9.38 -11.23 -14.47
C GLY A 11 8.10 -10.56 -14.01
N ASN A 12 6.97 -11.26 -14.12
CA ASN A 12 5.65 -10.76 -13.71
C ASN A 12 5.57 -10.48 -12.19
N ARG A 13 6.25 -11.28 -11.37
CA ARG A 13 6.33 -11.08 -9.93
C ARG A 13 7.16 -9.86 -9.57
N ASN A 14 8.34 -9.69 -10.16
CA ASN A 14 9.20 -8.54 -9.89
C ASN A 14 8.53 -7.24 -10.35
N GLU A 15 7.92 -7.21 -11.54
CA GLU A 15 7.14 -6.07 -12.02
C GLU A 15 5.96 -5.73 -11.10
N PHE A 16 5.28 -6.74 -10.56
CA PHE A 16 4.24 -6.52 -9.54
C PHE A 16 4.83 -5.87 -8.30
N ILE A 17 5.96 -6.39 -7.78
CA ILE A 17 6.60 -5.89 -6.58
C ILE A 17 7.05 -4.44 -6.76
N ASP A 18 7.75 -4.14 -7.84
CA ASP A 18 8.30 -2.82 -8.11
C ASP A 18 7.20 -1.78 -8.27
N ARG A 19 6.14 -2.09 -9.05
CA ARG A 19 4.98 -1.21 -9.18
C ARG A 19 4.31 -0.92 -7.83
N MET A 20 4.23 -1.91 -6.93
CA MET A 20 3.60 -1.73 -5.63
C MET A 20 4.50 -0.93 -4.68
N LYS A 21 5.83 -1.08 -4.78
CA LYS A 21 6.80 -0.24 -4.06
C LYS A 21 6.69 1.22 -4.49
N GLU A 22 6.73 1.50 -5.79
CA GLU A 22 6.58 2.86 -6.34
C GLU A 22 5.30 3.54 -5.84
N ARG A 23 4.18 2.79 -5.83
CA ARG A 23 2.92 3.34 -5.33
C ARG A 23 2.92 3.55 -3.81
N LEU A 24 3.58 2.69 -3.03
CA LEU A 24 3.75 2.88 -1.58
C LEU A 24 4.57 4.13 -1.29
N ASP A 25 5.57 4.43 -2.12
CA ASP A 25 6.43 5.60 -1.99
C ASP A 25 5.67 6.88 -2.35
N ASP A 26 4.93 6.89 -3.46
CA ASP A 26 4.01 8.00 -3.83
C ASP A 26 2.95 8.25 -2.73
N LEU A 27 2.46 7.18 -2.09
CA LEU A 27 1.52 7.33 -0.99
C LEU A 27 2.18 7.91 0.27
N ASP A 28 3.43 7.57 0.56
CA ASP A 28 4.17 8.14 1.69
C ASP A 28 4.32 9.66 1.54
N GLU A 29 4.66 10.12 0.34
CA GLU A 29 4.74 11.55 0.03
C GLU A 29 3.39 12.25 0.28
N LYS A 30 2.30 11.66 -0.22
CA LYS A 30 0.94 12.16 0.00
C LYS A 30 0.54 12.15 1.47
N ILE A 31 0.88 11.11 2.22
CA ILE A 31 0.60 11.04 3.67
C ILE A 31 1.34 12.14 4.41
N GLU A 32 2.58 12.46 4.04
CA GLU A 32 3.32 13.56 4.66
C GLU A 32 2.75 14.93 4.29
N GLU A 33 2.27 15.14 3.06
CA GLU A 33 1.51 16.35 2.72
C GLU A 33 0.23 16.48 3.55
N LEU A 34 -0.51 15.40 3.73
CA LEU A 34 -1.73 15.38 4.56
C LEU A 34 -1.39 15.69 6.02
N LYS A 35 -0.32 15.10 6.56
CA LYS A 35 0.17 15.40 7.91
C LYS A 35 0.41 16.89 8.10
N GLN A 36 1.15 17.54 7.18
CA GLN A 36 1.42 18.98 7.25
C GLN A 36 0.15 19.84 7.17
N LYS A 37 -0.88 19.38 6.44
CA LYS A 37 -2.20 20.05 6.42
C LYS A 37 -2.93 19.89 7.74
N GLY A 38 -2.91 18.69 8.32
CA GLY A 38 -3.49 18.41 9.63
C GLY A 38 -2.86 19.20 10.77
N ASP A 39 -1.55 19.45 10.70
CA ASP A 39 -0.82 20.23 11.71
C ASP A 39 -1.33 21.68 11.84
N LYS A 40 -1.99 22.21 10.80
CA LYS A 40 -2.60 23.56 10.78
C LYS A 40 -4.02 23.59 11.34
N LEU A 41 -4.62 22.42 11.62
CA LEU A 41 -5.93 22.32 12.24
C LEU A 41 -5.80 22.43 13.75
N GLU A 42 -6.89 22.77 14.43
CA GLU A 42 -6.95 22.87 15.88
C GLU A 42 -8.23 22.21 16.44
N GLY A 43 -8.25 21.98 17.74
CA GLY A 43 -9.41 21.45 18.46
C GLY A 43 -9.86 20.06 17.97
N GLU A 44 -11.18 19.87 17.90
CA GLU A 44 -11.78 18.58 17.54
C GLU A 44 -11.50 18.18 16.09
N ALA A 45 -11.44 19.15 15.17
CA ALA A 45 -11.12 18.92 13.77
C ALA A 45 -9.71 18.32 13.61
N LYS A 46 -8.72 18.82 14.36
CA LYS A 46 -7.36 18.23 14.37
C LYS A 46 -7.39 16.79 14.85
N LYS A 47 -8.08 16.52 15.96
CA LYS A 47 -8.15 15.18 16.55
C LYS A 47 -8.78 14.17 15.58
N GLU A 48 -9.88 14.53 14.92
CA GLU A 48 -10.50 13.67 13.92
C GLU A 48 -9.57 13.43 12.72
N TYR A 49 -8.92 14.49 12.23
CA TYR A 49 -7.97 14.41 11.12
C TYR A 49 -6.80 13.48 11.44
N GLU A 50 -6.16 13.65 12.60
CA GLU A 50 -5.03 12.83 13.05
C GLU A 50 -5.43 11.36 13.20
N ASN A 51 -6.62 11.07 13.74
CA ASN A 51 -7.13 9.70 13.85
C ASN A 51 -7.29 9.06 12.46
N ARG A 52 -7.88 9.77 11.50
CA ARG A 52 -8.06 9.26 10.14
C ARG A 52 -6.73 9.10 9.40
N LEU A 53 -5.77 9.99 9.66
CA LEU A 53 -4.42 9.90 9.10
C LEU A 53 -3.66 8.72 9.71
N HIS A 54 -3.85 8.45 11.00
CA HIS A 54 -3.32 7.27 11.66
C HIS A 54 -3.86 5.97 11.04
N ASP A 55 -5.17 5.88 10.82
CA ASP A 55 -5.81 4.73 10.17
C ASP A 55 -5.27 4.49 8.75
N LEU A 56 -4.95 5.57 8.03
CA LEU A 56 -4.35 5.51 6.70
C LEU A 56 -2.91 4.97 6.77
N ARG A 57 -2.11 5.45 7.74
CA ARG A 57 -0.74 4.99 7.97
C ARG A 57 -0.68 3.51 8.37
N GLU A 58 -1.63 3.03 9.17
CA GLU A 58 -1.72 1.60 9.52
C GLU A 58 -1.98 0.73 8.29
N LYS A 59 -2.95 1.09 7.45
CA LYS A 59 -3.21 0.34 6.20
C LYS A 59 -2.02 0.37 5.25
N ARG A 60 -1.27 1.48 5.19
CA ARG A 60 -0.02 1.56 4.41
C ARG A 60 1.02 0.58 4.94
N ARG A 61 1.21 0.51 6.27
CA ARG A 61 2.10 -0.47 6.90
C ARG A 61 1.69 -1.91 6.60
N GLU A 62 0.38 -2.20 6.65
CA GLU A 62 -0.16 -3.51 6.32
C GLU A 62 0.11 -3.88 4.85
N ALA A 63 -0.18 -2.98 3.91
CA ALA A 63 0.11 -3.19 2.49
C ALA A 63 1.60 -3.44 2.24
N LYS A 64 2.48 -2.71 2.93
CA LYS A 64 3.93 -2.95 2.87
C LYS A 64 4.32 -4.33 3.39
N ARG A 65 3.79 -4.76 4.54
CA ARG A 65 4.06 -6.10 5.08
C ARG A 65 3.61 -7.19 4.11
N LYS A 66 2.41 -7.06 3.53
CA LYS A 66 1.92 -8.01 2.52
C LYS A 66 2.80 -8.04 1.26
N LEU A 67 3.35 -6.89 0.86
CA LEU A 67 4.30 -6.84 -0.25
C LEU A 67 5.63 -7.54 0.09
N ASP A 68 6.13 -7.37 1.31
CA ASP A 68 7.33 -8.05 1.79
C ASP A 68 7.10 -9.58 1.88
N ASP A 69 5.88 -10.02 2.23
CA ASP A 69 5.46 -11.43 2.16
C ASP A 69 5.45 -11.95 0.72
N VAL A 70 4.91 -11.18 -0.23
CA VAL A 70 4.97 -11.49 -1.68
C VAL A 70 6.40 -11.61 -2.15
N GLN A 71 7.32 -10.76 -1.68
CA GLN A 71 8.74 -10.84 -2.05
C GLN A 71 9.42 -12.09 -1.47
N SER A 72 8.98 -12.58 -0.31
CA SER A 72 9.56 -13.74 0.37
C SER A 72 8.90 -15.08 0.00
N ALA A 73 7.77 -15.05 -0.71
CA ALA A 73 7.00 -16.24 -1.07
C ALA A 73 7.75 -17.21 -2.02
N SER A 74 7.41 -18.50 -1.96
CA SER A 74 7.79 -19.46 -2.99
C SER A 74 6.92 -19.34 -4.24
N GLU A 75 7.38 -19.89 -5.37
CA GLU A 75 6.62 -19.95 -6.64
C GLU A 75 5.24 -20.65 -6.51
N GLU A 76 5.05 -21.51 -5.51
CA GLU A 76 3.75 -22.17 -5.30
C GLU A 76 2.78 -21.28 -4.52
N LYS A 77 3.29 -20.35 -3.70
CA LYS A 77 2.48 -19.53 -2.80
C LYS A 77 2.38 -18.07 -3.24
N TRP A 78 3.20 -17.61 -4.18
CA TRP A 78 3.27 -16.20 -4.55
C TRP A 78 1.91 -15.64 -5.00
N GLN A 79 1.10 -16.43 -5.72
CA GLN A 79 -0.22 -16.00 -6.18
C GLN A 79 -1.18 -15.73 -5.01
N GLN A 80 -1.18 -16.58 -3.98
CA GLN A 80 -1.96 -16.36 -2.77
C GLN A 80 -1.53 -15.07 -2.07
N PHE A 81 -0.22 -14.88 -1.86
CA PHE A 81 0.29 -13.67 -1.22
C PHE A 81 0.03 -12.41 -2.06
N LYS A 82 0.08 -12.53 -3.39
CA LYS A 82 -0.26 -11.44 -4.30
C LYS A 82 -1.70 -11.01 -4.09
N ASP A 83 -2.64 -11.95 -4.04
CA ASP A 83 -4.05 -11.64 -3.82
C ASP A 83 -4.24 -10.94 -2.46
N GLU A 84 -3.55 -11.39 -1.41
CA GLU A 84 -3.58 -10.72 -0.10
C GLU A 84 -3.01 -9.30 -0.15
N ALA A 85 -1.92 -9.08 -0.88
CA ALA A 85 -1.33 -7.75 -1.07
C ALA A 85 -2.25 -6.84 -1.89
N GLU A 86 -2.92 -7.34 -2.92
CA GLU A 86 -3.91 -6.60 -3.71
C GLU A 86 -5.13 -6.22 -2.86
N HIS A 87 -5.60 -7.10 -1.97
CA HIS A 87 -6.68 -6.76 -1.03
C HIS A 87 -6.26 -5.64 -0.06
N ALA A 88 -5.09 -5.75 0.56
CA ALA A 88 -4.57 -4.71 1.44
C ALA A 88 -4.40 -3.37 0.70
N TRP A 89 -3.94 -3.42 -0.55
CA TRP A 89 -3.80 -2.25 -1.42
C TRP A 89 -5.13 -1.59 -1.76
N ASN A 90 -6.16 -2.39 -2.09
CA ASN A 90 -7.49 -1.87 -2.36
C ASN A 90 -8.11 -1.22 -1.11
N ALA A 91 -7.93 -1.83 0.06
CA ALA A 91 -8.37 -1.25 1.33
C ALA A 91 -7.67 0.08 1.64
N LEU A 92 -6.36 0.16 1.37
CA LEU A 92 -5.57 1.38 1.50
C LEU A 92 -6.05 2.48 0.56
N GLY A 93 -6.23 2.16 -0.73
CA GLY A 93 -6.74 3.10 -1.74
C GLY A 93 -8.13 3.63 -1.39
N ASN A 94 -9.03 2.77 -0.92
CA ASN A 94 -10.35 3.18 -0.45
C ASN A 94 -10.27 4.12 0.76
N SER A 95 -9.41 3.79 1.73
CA SER A 95 -9.19 4.65 2.91
C SER A 95 -8.62 6.02 2.52
N PHE A 96 -7.71 6.06 1.56
CA PHE A 96 -7.12 7.30 1.04
C PHE A 96 -8.16 8.16 0.31
N ASN A 97 -8.95 7.55 -0.56
CA ASN A 97 -10.01 8.24 -1.30
C ASN A 97 -11.09 8.78 -0.35
N TYR A 98 -11.47 8.00 0.66
CA TYR A 98 -12.38 8.43 1.72
C TYR A 98 -11.82 9.61 2.50
N PHE A 99 -10.56 9.52 2.93
CA PHE A 99 -9.86 10.63 3.61
C PHE A 99 -9.92 11.91 2.80
N LYS A 100 -9.52 11.85 1.51
CA LYS A 100 -9.54 13.00 0.61
C LYS A 100 -10.92 13.57 0.36
N SER A 101 -11.96 12.74 0.42
CA SER A 101 -13.34 13.20 0.19
C SER A 101 -13.94 13.84 1.44
N HIS A 102 -13.57 13.33 2.62
CA HIS A 102 -14.05 13.83 3.91
C HIS A 102 -13.37 15.15 4.31
N PHE A 103 -12.07 15.29 4.03
CA PHE A 103 -11.27 16.48 4.37
C PHE A 103 -10.87 17.30 3.14
N LYS A 104 -11.73 17.32 2.12
CA LYS A 104 -11.47 18.00 0.84
C LYS A 104 -11.41 19.52 0.98
#